data_AF-A0A2E0MWQ2-F1
#
_entry.id   AF-A0A2E0MWQ2-F1
#
_cell.length_a   1.000
_cell.length_b   1.000
_cell.length_c   1.000
_cell.angle_alpha   90.00
_cell.angle_beta   90.00
_cell.angle_gamma   90.00
#
_symmetry.space_group_name_H-M   'P 1'
#
loop_
_entity.id
_entity.type
_entity.pdbx_description
1 polymer ?
#
loop_
_entity_poly.entity_id
_entity_poly.type
_entity_poly.pdbx_seq_one_letter_code
_entity_poly.pdbx_strand_id
1 'polypeptide(L)'
;MIGKDEIAGIIEDYDRLKLRVGMTASHSALDICDGAIEEGFPTVAYCQKGRDKTYSQYFKTQRTVSGRVRRGMVDKAIVMDSFNDVMNTSMQAEMRKRNVIYIPNRSFTSYSKIEDVEKNFNVPMFGSRNMLRMEERTEDQDYYWILDKAGLPYPEAIEDPQDID
;
A
#
# COMPACT_ATOMS: atom_id res chain seq x y z
N MET A 1 15.43 10.41 -2.55
CA MET A 1 14.20 9.66 -2.88
C MET A 1 14.61 8.54 -3.79
N ILE A 2 14.09 7.33 -3.60
CA ILE A 2 14.33 6.19 -4.49
C ILE A 2 13.96 6.64 -5.92
N GLY A 3 14.90 6.45 -6.85
CA GLY A 3 14.76 6.91 -8.23
C GLY A 3 13.76 6.05 -9.01
N LYS A 4 13.16 6.65 -10.05
CA LYS A 4 12.32 5.90 -10.99
C LYS A 4 13.12 4.78 -11.68
N ASP A 5 14.36 5.07 -12.06
CA ASP A 5 15.24 4.11 -12.75
C ASP A 5 15.63 2.93 -11.84
N GLU A 6 15.76 3.16 -10.53
CA GLU A 6 16.03 2.11 -9.54
C GLU A 6 14.85 1.12 -9.43
N ILE A 7 13.63 1.64 -9.34
CA ILE A 7 12.42 0.80 -9.37
C ILE A 7 12.22 0.13 -10.73
N ALA A 8 12.55 0.82 -11.84
CA ALA A 8 12.48 0.24 -13.17
C ALA A 8 13.40 -0.97 -13.32
N GLY A 9 14.64 -0.88 -12.83
CA GLY A 9 15.57 -2.02 -12.82
C GLY A 9 15.04 -3.21 -12.03
N ILE A 10 14.39 -2.98 -10.87
CA ILE A 10 13.73 -4.05 -10.12
C ILE A 10 12.59 -4.70 -10.91
N ILE A 11 11.79 -3.91 -11.64
CA ILE A 11 10.67 -4.41 -12.45
C ILE A 11 11.17 -5.21 -13.66
N GLU A 12 12.34 -4.89 -14.23
CA GLU A 12 12.94 -5.64 -15.33
C GLU A 12 13.26 -7.09 -14.93
N ASP A 13 13.65 -7.31 -13.68
CA ASP A 13 13.90 -8.64 -13.12
C ASP A 13 12.63 -9.44 -12.79
N TYR A 14 11.45 -8.81 -12.80
CA TYR A 14 10.20 -9.48 -12.46
C TYR A 14 9.68 -10.37 -13.59
N ASP A 15 9.24 -11.58 -13.24
CA ASP A 15 8.43 -12.40 -14.14
C ASP A 15 7.01 -11.82 -14.24
N ARG A 16 6.73 -11.15 -15.36
CA ARG A 16 5.46 -10.45 -15.63
C ARG A 16 4.23 -11.37 -15.61
N LEU A 17 4.40 -12.68 -15.86
CA LEU A 17 3.30 -13.65 -15.79
C LEU A 17 3.01 -14.12 -14.35
N LYS A 18 3.86 -13.75 -13.40
CA LYS A 18 3.77 -14.15 -11.98
C LYS A 18 3.67 -12.96 -11.04
N LEU A 19 3.23 -11.81 -11.55
CA LEU A 19 2.98 -10.62 -10.74
C LEU A 19 1.96 -10.93 -9.63
N ARG A 20 2.16 -10.30 -8.48
CA ARG A 20 1.26 -10.40 -7.32
C ARG A 20 0.93 -9.02 -6.81
N VAL A 21 -0.29 -8.82 -6.36
CA VAL A 21 -0.71 -7.57 -5.75
C VAL A 21 -0.58 -7.69 -4.23
N GLY A 22 0.28 -6.86 -3.63
CA GLY A 22 0.54 -6.86 -2.19
C GLY A 22 0.09 -5.56 -1.52
N MET A 23 -0.34 -5.62 -0.26
CA MET A 23 -0.74 -4.43 0.51
C MET A 23 -0.65 -4.65 2.03
N THR A 24 -0.50 -3.57 2.80
CA THR A 24 -0.73 -3.59 4.25
C THR A 24 -2.17 -4.02 4.50
N ALA A 25 -2.38 -5.04 5.33
CA ALA A 25 -3.70 -5.63 5.57
C ALA A 25 -4.54 -4.79 6.55
N SER A 26 -4.89 -3.57 6.15
CA SER A 26 -5.78 -2.65 6.84
C SER A 26 -6.34 -1.60 5.86
N HIS A 27 -7.12 -0.62 6.33
CA HIS A 27 -7.82 0.37 5.51
C HIS A 27 -8.67 -0.28 4.40
N SER A 28 -8.23 -0.18 3.15
CA SER A 28 -8.92 -0.65 1.93
C SER A 28 -8.36 -1.98 1.41
N ALA A 29 -7.64 -2.75 2.24
CA ALA A 29 -6.96 -3.96 1.78
C ALA A 29 -7.90 -5.03 1.19
N LEU A 30 -9.14 -5.13 1.69
CA LEU A 30 -10.11 -6.08 1.13
C LEU A 30 -10.58 -5.65 -0.26
N ASP A 31 -10.85 -4.36 -0.47
CA ASP A 31 -11.23 -3.81 -1.78
C ASP A 31 -10.11 -3.99 -2.80
N ILE A 32 -8.86 -3.75 -2.39
CA ILE A 32 -7.68 -3.98 -3.24
C ILE A 32 -7.57 -5.47 -3.59
N CYS A 33 -7.78 -6.36 -2.62
CA CYS A 33 -7.74 -7.81 -2.85
C CYS A 33 -8.85 -8.25 -3.82
N ASP A 34 -10.07 -7.74 -3.64
CA ASP A 34 -11.22 -8.09 -4.45
C ASP A 34 -11.01 -7.69 -5.91
N GLY A 35 -10.67 -6.42 -6.15
CA GLY A 35 -10.38 -5.94 -7.51
C GLY A 35 -9.18 -6.64 -8.15
N ALA A 36 -8.13 -6.94 -7.39
CA ALA A 36 -6.99 -7.70 -7.91
C ALA A 36 -7.38 -9.13 -8.35
N ILE A 37 -8.26 -9.81 -7.60
CA ILE A 37 -8.76 -11.13 -7.98
C ILE A 37 -9.63 -11.07 -9.22
N GLU A 38 -10.51 -10.06 -9.33
CA GLU A 38 -11.37 -9.87 -10.51
C GLU A 38 -10.52 -9.70 -11.79
N GLU A 39 -9.41 -8.98 -11.68
CA GLU A 39 -8.41 -8.80 -12.75
C GLU A 39 -7.44 -9.98 -12.91
N GLY A 40 -7.60 -11.05 -12.12
CA GLY A 40 -6.84 -12.29 -12.25
C GLY A 40 -5.46 -12.30 -11.56
N PHE A 41 -5.13 -11.29 -10.75
CA PHE A 41 -3.87 -11.23 -10.01
C PHE A 41 -3.96 -11.97 -8.66
N PRO A 42 -2.94 -12.77 -8.30
CA PRO A 42 -2.84 -13.31 -6.95
C PRO A 42 -2.58 -12.22 -5.91
N THR A 43 -3.19 -12.34 -4.73
CA THR A 43 -3.15 -11.32 -3.68
C THR A 43 -2.29 -11.72 -2.47
N VAL A 44 -1.60 -10.75 -1.88
CA VAL A 44 -0.77 -10.94 -0.68
C VAL A 44 -1.06 -9.85 0.36
N ALA A 45 -1.76 -10.22 1.43
CA ALA A 45 -2.05 -9.34 2.56
C ALA A 45 -0.93 -9.41 3.61
N TYR A 46 -0.28 -8.29 3.90
CA TYR A 46 0.74 -8.15 4.94
C TYR A 46 0.07 -7.75 6.26
N CYS A 47 -0.18 -8.75 7.10
CA CYS A 47 -0.95 -8.63 8.33
C CYS A 47 -0.06 -8.42 9.55
N GLN A 48 -0.62 -7.78 10.58
CA GLN A 48 -0.04 -7.75 11.92
C GLN A 48 -0.66 -8.84 12.80
N LYS A 49 0.15 -9.48 13.66
CA LYS A 49 -0.32 -10.44 14.68
C LYS A 49 -1.49 -9.86 15.48
N GLY A 50 -2.56 -10.64 15.63
CA GLY A 50 -3.77 -10.24 16.33
C GLY A 50 -4.78 -9.45 15.47
N ARG A 51 -4.38 -9.01 14.27
CA ARG A 51 -5.24 -8.30 13.29
C ARG A 51 -5.33 -9.04 11.95
N ASP A 52 -4.91 -10.31 11.92
CA ASP A 52 -4.75 -11.09 10.69
C ASP A 52 -5.98 -11.92 10.30
N LYS A 53 -6.82 -12.35 11.27
CA LYS A 53 -7.92 -13.32 11.04
C LYS A 53 -8.88 -12.93 9.93
N THR A 54 -9.17 -11.63 9.78
CA THR A 54 -9.95 -11.09 8.66
C THR A 54 -9.42 -11.61 7.32
N TYR A 55 -8.11 -11.53 7.12
CA TYR A 55 -7.44 -11.89 5.87
C TYR A 55 -7.01 -13.36 5.83
N SER A 56 -6.50 -13.90 6.95
CA SER A 56 -5.93 -15.24 7.03
C SER A 56 -6.98 -16.36 7.14
N GLN A 57 -8.20 -16.03 7.58
CA GLN A 57 -9.28 -16.99 7.81
C GLN A 57 -10.57 -16.61 7.09
N TYR A 58 -11.16 -15.45 7.40
CA TYR A 58 -12.52 -15.13 6.97
C TYR A 58 -12.63 -14.81 5.48
N PHE A 59 -11.64 -14.10 4.93
CA PHE A 59 -11.58 -13.71 3.52
C PHE A 59 -10.49 -14.45 2.73
N LYS A 60 -9.92 -15.51 3.31
CA LYS A 60 -8.97 -16.37 2.61
C LYS A 60 -9.61 -16.97 1.36
N THR A 61 -8.90 -16.88 0.24
CA THR A 61 -9.38 -17.37 -1.05
C THR A 61 -9.57 -18.89 -1.01
N GLN A 62 -10.72 -19.32 -1.50
CA GLN A 62 -11.06 -20.72 -1.77
C GLN A 62 -11.16 -20.88 -3.27
N ARG A 63 -10.33 -21.78 -3.83
CA ARG A 63 -10.30 -22.06 -5.27
C ARG A 63 -10.87 -23.44 -5.56
N THR A 64 -11.48 -23.58 -6.72
CA THR A 64 -11.90 -24.88 -7.27
C THR A 64 -10.67 -25.71 -7.68
N VAL A 65 -10.87 -26.99 -8.01
CA VAL A 65 -9.80 -27.86 -8.55
C VAL A 65 -9.18 -27.29 -9.83
N SER A 66 -9.97 -26.55 -10.62
CA SER A 66 -9.51 -25.87 -11.84
C SER A 66 -8.76 -24.54 -11.58
N GLY A 67 -8.61 -24.11 -10.33
CA GLY A 67 -7.91 -22.87 -9.97
C GLY A 67 -8.78 -21.61 -9.93
N ARG A 68 -10.04 -21.67 -10.40
CA ARG A 68 -10.98 -20.53 -10.33
C ARG A 68 -11.34 -20.19 -8.88
N VAL A 69 -11.43 -18.89 -8.58
CA VAL A 69 -11.92 -18.41 -7.29
C VAL A 69 -13.38 -18.78 -7.11
N ARG A 70 -13.69 -19.39 -5.96
CA ARG A 70 -15.06 -19.73 -5.54
C ARG A 70 -15.57 -18.73 -4.50
N ARG A 71 -14.70 -18.30 -3.58
CA ARG A 71 -15.02 -17.36 -2.50
C ARG A 71 -13.74 -16.76 -1.93
N GLY A 72 -13.85 -15.57 -1.35
CA GLY A 72 -12.74 -14.89 -0.68
C GLY A 72 -11.78 -14.27 -1.67
N MET A 73 -10.92 -13.40 -1.17
CA MET A 73 -10.09 -12.52 -2.00
C MET A 73 -8.64 -12.45 -1.55
N VAL A 74 -8.25 -13.13 -0.46
CA VAL A 74 -6.88 -13.16 0.05
C VAL A 74 -6.21 -14.50 -0.24
N ASP A 75 -5.37 -14.59 -1.27
CA ASP A 75 -4.65 -15.82 -1.60
C ASP A 75 -3.58 -16.15 -0.56
N LYS A 76 -2.86 -15.13 -0.08
CA LYS A 76 -1.84 -15.29 0.95
C LYS A 76 -1.94 -14.19 2.00
N ALA A 77 -2.02 -14.59 3.27
CA ALA A 77 -1.76 -13.70 4.40
C ALA A 77 -0.34 -13.98 4.94
N ILE A 78 0.47 -12.94 5.11
CA ILE A 78 1.77 -12.98 5.76
C ILE A 78 1.63 -12.25 7.09
N VAL A 79 1.80 -12.96 8.21
CA VAL A 79 1.62 -12.40 9.55
C VAL A 79 2.96 -11.98 10.13
N MET A 80 3.07 -10.70 10.47
CA MET A 80 4.27 -10.03 11.00
C MET A 80 4.00 -9.49 12.41
N ASP A 81 5.04 -9.10 13.14
CA ASP A 81 4.89 -8.55 14.51
C ASP A 81 4.31 -7.14 14.48
N SER A 82 4.72 -6.33 13.50
CA SER A 82 4.23 -4.97 13.27
C SER A 82 3.91 -4.78 11.79
N PHE A 83 2.93 -3.93 11.45
CA PHE A 83 2.74 -3.51 10.06
C PHE A 83 3.97 -2.85 9.45
N ASN A 84 4.79 -2.16 10.26
CA ASN A 84 6.02 -1.54 9.77
C ASN A 84 7.09 -2.56 9.36
N ASP A 85 6.92 -3.86 9.66
CA ASP A 85 7.86 -4.90 9.26
C ASP A 85 7.94 -5.08 7.74
N VAL A 86 6.99 -4.54 6.97
CA VAL A 86 7.11 -4.44 5.50
C VAL A 86 8.35 -3.65 5.07
N MET A 87 8.85 -2.75 5.93
CA MET A 87 10.05 -1.96 5.71
C MET A 87 11.34 -2.76 5.92
N ASN A 88 11.29 -3.93 6.57
CA ASN A 88 12.48 -4.73 6.81
C ASN A 88 13.10 -5.20 5.48
N THR A 89 14.41 -5.05 5.33
CA THR A 89 15.15 -5.40 4.10
C THR A 89 14.89 -6.84 3.65
N SER A 90 14.81 -7.78 4.59
CA SER A 90 14.50 -9.19 4.31
C SER A 90 13.07 -9.38 3.77
N MET A 91 12.10 -8.66 4.33
CA MET A 91 10.71 -8.70 3.87
C MET A 91 10.58 -8.10 2.47
N GLN A 92 11.23 -6.97 2.20
CA GLN A 92 11.27 -6.37 0.86
C GLN A 92 11.96 -7.27 -0.16
N ALA A 93 13.03 -7.97 0.21
CA ALA A 93 13.68 -8.94 -0.66
C ALA A 93 12.76 -10.12 -1.02
N GLU A 94 11.99 -10.63 -0.04
CA GLU A 94 10.98 -11.66 -0.29
C GLU A 94 9.83 -11.15 -1.18
N MET A 95 9.41 -9.88 -1.00
CA MET A 95 8.44 -9.23 -1.89
C MET A 95 8.95 -9.21 -3.34
N ARG A 96 10.17 -8.73 -3.56
CA ARG A 96 10.79 -8.66 -4.90
C ARG A 96 10.94 -10.02 -5.55
N LYS A 97 11.45 -11.00 -4.80
CA LYS A 97 11.58 -12.39 -5.26
C LYS A 97 10.24 -13.01 -5.69
N ARG A 98 9.13 -12.52 -5.15
CA ARG A 98 7.77 -12.99 -5.45
C ARG A 98 7.06 -12.09 -6.46
N ASN A 99 7.76 -11.19 -7.13
CA ASN A 99 7.23 -10.25 -8.13
C ASN A 99 6.05 -9.42 -7.59
N VAL A 100 6.12 -9.00 -6.33
CA VAL A 100 5.05 -8.21 -5.71
C VAL A 100 5.10 -6.77 -6.23
N ILE A 101 3.95 -6.31 -6.72
CA ILE A 101 3.64 -4.89 -6.89
C ILE A 101 2.80 -4.49 -5.69
N TYR A 102 3.29 -3.49 -4.96
CA TYR A 102 2.65 -3.02 -3.74
C TYR A 102 1.62 -1.94 -4.06
N ILE A 103 0.39 -2.09 -3.57
CA ILE A 103 -0.64 -1.06 -3.66
C ILE A 103 -0.71 -0.37 -2.29
N PRO A 104 -0.27 0.90 -2.20
CA PRO A 104 -0.30 1.62 -0.94
C PRO A 104 -1.75 1.94 -0.56
N ASN A 105 -2.05 1.83 0.72
CA ASN A 105 -3.29 2.34 1.32
C ASN A 105 -2.92 3.23 2.52
N ARG A 106 -3.90 3.94 3.11
CA ARG A 106 -3.64 4.88 4.20
C ARG A 106 -2.93 4.24 5.41
N SER A 107 -3.18 2.96 5.67
CA SER A 107 -2.50 2.26 6.77
C SER A 107 -1.00 2.08 6.52
N PHE A 108 -0.57 1.90 5.27
CA PHE A 108 0.85 1.83 4.96
C PHE A 108 1.57 3.12 5.40
N THR A 109 1.07 4.29 5.00
CA THR A 109 1.66 5.59 5.36
C THR A 109 1.41 5.98 6.83
N SER A 110 0.38 5.43 7.48
CA SER A 110 0.15 5.67 8.91
C SER A 110 1.08 4.86 9.83
N TYR A 111 1.54 3.68 9.39
CA TYR A 111 2.41 2.80 10.19
C TYR A 111 3.88 2.85 9.78
N SER A 112 4.19 3.34 8.59
CA SER A 112 5.54 3.55 8.08
C SER A 112 5.78 5.04 7.84
N LYS A 113 6.90 5.57 8.35
CA LYS A 113 7.26 6.97 8.15
C LYS A 113 7.39 7.28 6.67
N ILE A 114 6.86 8.42 6.25
CA ILE A 114 6.88 8.81 4.83
C ILE A 114 8.32 8.91 4.29
N GLU A 115 9.28 9.37 5.10
CA GLU A 115 10.70 9.40 4.74
C GLU A 115 11.24 8.00 4.42
N ASP A 116 10.84 7.00 5.20
CA ASP A 116 11.26 5.62 4.99
C ASP A 116 10.58 5.06 3.73
N VAL A 117 9.32 5.38 3.49
CA VAL A 117 8.64 5.01 2.24
C VAL A 117 9.38 5.62 1.05
N GLU A 118 9.77 6.89 1.11
CA GLU A 118 10.46 7.58 0.01
C GLU A 118 11.89 7.09 -0.24
N LYS A 119 12.61 6.66 0.79
CA LYS A 119 14.06 6.40 0.72
C LYS A 119 14.45 4.93 0.88
N ASN A 120 13.62 4.13 1.55
CA ASN A 120 13.99 2.80 2.03
C ASN A 120 13.06 1.67 1.51
N PHE A 121 11.89 1.97 0.95
CA PHE A 121 10.95 0.95 0.45
C PHE A 121 11.21 0.53 -1.01
N ASN A 122 12.18 -0.35 -1.22
CA ASN A 122 12.63 -0.79 -2.54
C ASN A 122 11.75 -1.91 -3.15
N VAL A 123 10.43 -1.76 -3.06
CA VAL A 123 9.45 -2.63 -3.73
C VAL A 123 8.68 -1.76 -4.73
N PRO A 124 8.45 -2.23 -5.97
CA PRO A 124 7.60 -1.54 -6.93
C PRO A 124 6.24 -1.24 -6.31
N MET A 125 5.82 0.01 -6.40
CA MET A 125 4.59 0.51 -5.78
C MET A 125 3.72 1.18 -6.84
N PHE A 126 2.42 0.92 -6.82
CA PHE A 126 1.48 1.57 -7.71
C PHE A 126 1.20 3.01 -7.27
N GLY A 127 1.12 3.94 -8.22
CA GLY A 127 0.90 5.37 -7.97
C GLY A 127 2.19 6.17 -7.81
N SER A 128 2.05 7.42 -7.35
CA SER A 128 3.17 8.35 -7.22
C SER A 128 3.70 8.41 -5.80
N ARG A 129 4.95 7.95 -5.59
CA ARG A 129 5.56 7.86 -4.25
C ARG A 129 5.69 9.21 -3.55
N ASN A 130 6.06 10.25 -4.29
CA ASN A 130 6.20 11.61 -3.78
C ASN A 130 4.86 12.23 -3.36
N MET A 131 3.74 11.82 -3.97
CA MET A 131 2.42 12.37 -3.63
C MET A 131 1.89 11.85 -2.30
N LEU A 132 2.41 10.71 -1.79
CA LEU A 132 2.00 10.19 -0.49
C LEU A 132 2.32 11.17 0.66
N ARG A 133 3.37 12.00 0.52
CA ARG A 133 3.72 13.04 1.50
C ARG A 133 2.69 14.16 1.56
N MET A 134 2.03 14.46 0.43
CA MET A 134 1.02 15.52 0.37
C MET A 134 -0.23 15.20 1.19
N GLU A 135 -0.44 13.94 1.58
CA GLU A 135 -1.51 13.57 2.51
C GLU A 135 -1.21 13.95 3.97
N GLU A 136 0.03 14.31 4.30
CA GLU A 136 0.43 14.72 5.64
C GLU A 136 0.14 16.22 5.84
N ARG A 137 -0.63 16.53 6.89
CA ARG A 137 -1.15 17.88 7.17
C ARG A 137 -0.13 18.87 7.73
N THR A 138 1.09 18.41 8.01
CA THR A 138 2.15 19.22 8.62
C THR A 138 3.23 19.63 7.62
N GLU A 139 3.09 19.24 6.36
CA GLU A 139 4.06 19.53 5.31
C GLU A 139 3.72 20.86 4.64
N ASP A 140 4.74 21.63 4.23
CA ASP A 140 4.54 22.92 3.54
C ASP A 140 3.80 22.75 2.20
N GLN A 141 3.90 21.55 1.59
CA GLN A 141 3.24 21.17 0.34
C GLN A 141 2.19 20.07 0.58
N ASP A 142 1.29 20.31 1.53
CA ASP A 142 0.20 19.41 1.87
C ASP A 142 -1.00 19.51 0.89
N TYR A 143 -2.10 18.87 1.27
CA TYR A 143 -3.37 18.91 0.56
C TYR A 143 -3.86 20.34 0.27
N TYR A 144 -3.78 21.27 1.23
CA TYR A 144 -4.26 22.64 1.03
C TYR A 144 -3.38 23.41 0.05
N TRP A 145 -2.06 23.19 0.11
CA TRP A 145 -1.15 23.74 -0.88
C TRP A 145 -1.51 23.30 -2.31
N ILE A 146 -1.88 22.02 -2.52
CA ILE A 146 -2.32 21.55 -3.84
C ILE A 146 -3.59 22.25 -4.30
N LEU A 147 -4.57 22.43 -3.40
CA LEU A 147 -5.83 23.09 -3.75
C LEU A 147 -5.60 24.54 -4.14
N ASP A 148 -4.77 25.26 -3.40
CA ASP A 148 -4.33 26.63 -3.73
C ASP A 148 -3.70 26.66 -5.14
N LYS A 149 -2.74 25.79 -5.42
CA LYS A 149 -2.10 25.73 -6.75
C LYS A 149 -3.05 25.30 -7.87
N ALA A 150 -4.08 24.53 -7.55
CA ALA A 150 -5.10 24.12 -8.52
C ALA A 150 -6.24 25.14 -8.68
N GLY A 151 -6.28 26.20 -7.86
CA GLY A 151 -7.39 27.15 -7.84
C GLY A 151 -8.72 26.52 -7.39
N LEU A 152 -8.65 25.49 -6.55
CA LEU A 152 -9.81 24.80 -6.00
C LEU A 152 -10.22 25.41 -4.66
N PRO A 153 -11.53 25.52 -4.36
CA PRO A 153 -11.98 26.07 -3.09
C PRO A 153 -11.67 25.12 -1.93
N TYR A 154 -11.30 25.69 -0.79
CA TYR A 154 -11.13 25.00 0.49
C TYR A 154 -11.54 25.92 1.65
N PRO A 155 -11.87 25.38 2.84
CA PRO A 155 -12.21 26.20 3.99
C PRO A 155 -11.08 27.17 4.35
N GLU A 156 -11.42 28.42 4.66
CA GLU A 156 -10.46 29.40 5.14
C GLU A 156 -9.83 28.94 6.46
N ALA A 157 -8.51 29.12 6.59
CA ALA A 157 -7.81 28.82 7.83
C ALA A 157 -8.13 29.89 8.88
N ILE A 158 -8.40 29.44 10.10
CA ILE A 158 -8.51 30.31 11.27
C ILE A 158 -7.19 30.19 12.04
N GLU A 159 -6.42 31.28 12.10
CA GLU A 159 -5.08 31.29 12.69
C GLU A 159 -5.12 31.28 14.23
N ASP A 160 -6.07 32.01 14.83
CA ASP A 160 -6.26 32.05 16.28
C ASP A 160 -7.50 31.24 16.69
N PRO A 161 -7.37 30.21 17.54
CA PRO A 161 -8.52 29.50 18.09
C PRO A 161 -9.57 30.39 18.78
N GLN A 162 -9.22 31.61 19.22
CA GLN A 162 -10.16 32.58 19.79
C GLN A 162 -11.12 33.18 18.76
N ASP A 163 -10.78 33.12 17.47
CA ASP A 163 -11.62 33.61 16.37
C ASP A 163 -12.66 32.55 15.92
N ILE A 164 -12.77 31.44 16.66
CA ILE A 164 -13.78 30.40 16.45
C ILE A 164 -15.03 30.77 17.26
N ASP A 165 -16.10 31.18 16.56
CA ASP A 165 -17.44 31.45 17.12
C ASP A 165 -18.20 30.18 17.58
#